data_AF-A0A140GQ22-F1
#
_entry.id   AF-A0A140GQ22-F1
#
_cell.length_a   1.000
_cell.length_b   1.000
_cell.length_c   1.000
_cell.angle_alpha   90.00
_cell.angle_beta   90.00
_cell.angle_gamma   90.00
#
_symmetry.space_group_name_H-M   'P 1'
#
loop_
_entity.id
_entity.type
_entity.pdbx_description
1 polymer ?
#
loop_
_entity_poly.entity_id
_entity_poly.type
_entity_poly.pdbx_seq_one_letter_code
_entity_poly.pdbx_strand_id
1 'polypeptide(L)'
;MKRKKLCLLMTTTTLFFNIVSPNLVFANENTIMKNSMDTFINENDSDIVNIPDKNLKRVLNKYLKQEESSDISVGQLRTIENLTTGAENISNISGLEYCTNLKFLNISNHREADKNKYNDIKDISVLKNLKKLEVLNMENNKISDLTPISNLENLIQIDASGNNINNISEISKLKNLTKLFLYDNNITDISAIKNLKNLKILSLSNNCISTLAPLKDLKQLQSLDASNNRITDLEPLKDLYKLSVLTLNNNEIESLMPLKNCSKIFSLELKNNRIKDISPLKELNNLFLIYLNGNMISNISTLLDKSVKAYIGNQTISVKNLKSNNSLKIDIPVDQKFPVKINNITNNGVFKNNSIEWKDYSKNDELLFEFKQDINDDERLILYNGTVIIK
;
A
#
# COMPACT_ATOMS: atom_id res chain seq x y z
N MET A 1 11.54 -12.35 -25.46
CA MET A 1 10.16 -11.84 -25.43
C MET A 1 9.55 -12.00 -24.02
N LYS A 2 10.02 -11.20 -23.04
CA LYS A 2 9.48 -11.09 -21.67
C LYS A 2 10.10 -9.83 -21.06
N ARG A 3 9.50 -8.66 -21.27
CA ARG A 3 9.79 -7.36 -20.59
C ARG A 3 8.84 -6.32 -21.19
N LYS A 4 7.64 -6.19 -20.61
CA LYS A 4 6.74 -5.03 -20.80
C LYS A 4 5.64 -4.88 -19.72
N LYS A 5 5.64 -5.67 -18.64
CA LYS A 5 4.60 -5.61 -17.58
C LYS A 5 4.99 -4.85 -16.29
N LEU A 6 6.18 -4.23 -16.22
CA LEU A 6 6.64 -3.59 -14.97
C LEU A 6 6.51 -2.05 -14.96
N CYS A 7 5.96 -1.43 -16.00
CA CYS A 7 5.93 0.03 -16.15
C CYS A 7 4.63 0.72 -15.68
N LEU A 8 3.65 -0.02 -15.14
CA LEU A 8 2.34 0.55 -14.74
C LEU A 8 2.09 0.58 -13.22
N LEU A 9 3.03 0.08 -12.42
CA LEU A 9 2.92 0.09 -10.94
C LEU A 9 3.56 1.35 -10.30
N MET A 10 4.33 2.13 -11.06
CA MET A 10 5.15 3.23 -10.55
C MET A 10 4.43 4.59 -10.51
N THR A 11 3.23 4.71 -11.08
CA THR A 11 2.47 5.98 -11.05
C THR A 11 1.49 6.08 -9.89
N THR A 12 1.16 4.97 -9.22
CA THR A 12 0.22 4.93 -8.07
C THR A 12 0.91 5.12 -6.72
N THR A 13 2.20 4.78 -6.60
CA THR A 13 3.00 5.07 -5.39
C THR A 13 3.21 6.58 -5.18
N THR A 14 3.25 7.37 -6.26
CA THR A 14 3.45 8.83 -6.18
C THR A 14 2.26 9.59 -5.58
N LEU A 15 1.04 9.03 -5.63
CA LEU A 15 -0.13 9.62 -4.97
C LEU A 15 -0.23 9.24 -3.48
N PHE A 16 0.28 8.08 -3.09
CA PHE A 16 0.34 7.66 -1.68
C PHE A 16 1.27 8.57 -0.85
N PHE A 17 2.31 9.13 -1.49
CA PHE A 17 3.28 10.00 -0.84
C PHE A 17 2.85 11.47 -0.73
N ASN A 18 2.05 12.00 -1.67
CA ASN A 18 1.85 13.45 -1.79
C ASN A 18 0.54 14.02 -1.22
N ILE A 19 -0.44 13.21 -0.82
CA ILE A 19 -1.79 13.74 -0.47
C ILE A 19 -2.17 13.57 1.02
N VAL A 20 -1.38 12.88 1.85
CA VAL A 20 -1.68 12.72 3.30
C VAL A 20 -0.53 13.18 4.21
N SER A 21 0.41 13.98 3.72
CA SER A 21 1.46 14.58 4.56
C SER A 21 1.94 15.93 4.01
N PRO A 22 1.42 17.07 4.50
CA PRO A 22 2.12 18.35 4.37
C PRO A 22 3.44 18.36 5.18
N ASN A 23 3.63 17.39 6.09
CA ASN A 23 4.82 17.27 6.93
C ASN A 23 5.34 15.83 6.96
N LEU A 24 5.79 15.33 5.81
CA LEU A 24 6.94 14.43 5.76
C LEU A 24 7.86 14.91 4.65
N VAL A 25 8.79 15.77 5.04
CA VAL A 25 10.10 15.78 4.42
C VAL A 25 10.64 14.37 4.61
N PHE A 26 10.52 13.52 3.59
CA PHE A 26 11.59 12.54 3.37
C PHE A 26 12.82 13.42 3.26
N ALA A 27 13.73 13.29 4.22
CA ALA A 27 15.02 13.95 4.10
C ALA A 27 15.59 13.50 2.77
N ASN A 28 15.48 14.37 1.75
CA ASN A 28 16.42 14.40 0.67
C ASN A 28 17.79 14.37 1.34
N GLU A 29 18.69 13.55 0.79
CA GLU A 29 20.10 13.59 1.11
C GLU A 29 20.52 15.06 1.29
N ASN A 30 21.05 15.38 2.47
CA ASN A 30 21.45 16.71 2.98
C ASN A 30 20.54 17.35 4.04
N THR A 31 20.37 16.72 5.21
CA THR A 31 20.16 17.49 6.44
C THR A 31 20.98 16.89 7.59
N ILE A 32 22.20 17.40 7.74
CA ILE A 32 23.08 17.14 8.89
C ILE A 32 22.62 18.08 10.01
N MET A 33 21.87 17.57 10.99
CA MET A 33 21.56 18.29 12.23
C MET A 33 22.75 18.19 13.20
N LYS A 34 23.09 19.32 13.82
CA LYS A 34 24.18 19.46 14.79
C LYS A 34 23.87 18.70 16.09
N ASN A 35 24.79 17.83 16.51
CA ASN A 35 24.83 17.29 17.86
C ASN A 35 25.37 18.35 18.84
N SER A 36 24.62 18.65 19.90
CA SER A 36 25.12 19.38 21.09
C SER A 36 25.59 18.39 22.14
N MET A 37 26.75 18.64 22.71
CA MET A 37 27.53 17.70 23.52
C MET A 37 27.47 18.14 24.99
N ASP A 38 26.60 17.52 25.79
CA ASP A 38 26.63 17.63 27.24
C ASP A 38 27.16 16.30 27.81
N THR A 39 28.41 16.30 28.27
CA THR A 39 29.12 15.10 28.71
C THR A 39 29.06 14.94 30.23
N PHE A 40 28.24 14.00 30.70
CA PHE A 40 28.60 13.18 31.85
C PHE A 40 29.43 12.01 31.31
N ILE A 41 30.74 12.00 31.59
CA ILE A 41 31.63 10.93 31.13
C ILE A 41 31.31 9.68 31.96
N ASN A 42 30.77 8.66 31.31
CA ASN A 42 30.59 7.34 31.89
C ASN A 42 31.94 6.60 31.80
N GLU A 43 32.33 5.82 32.82
CA GLU A 43 33.65 5.16 32.89
C GLU A 43 33.99 4.28 31.67
N ASN A 44 32.98 3.83 30.90
CA ASN A 44 33.16 2.99 29.71
C ASN A 44 33.21 3.78 28.37
N ASP A 45 33.16 5.11 28.36
CA ASP A 45 33.05 5.89 27.11
C ASP A 45 34.30 5.81 26.21
N SER A 46 35.46 5.46 26.78
CA SER A 46 36.72 5.26 26.04
C SER A 46 36.86 3.86 25.43
N ASP A 47 36.00 2.90 25.80
CA ASP A 47 36.11 1.53 25.31
C ASP A 47 35.89 1.47 23.80
N ILE A 48 36.76 0.74 23.09
CA ILE A 48 36.65 0.55 21.65
C ILE A 48 35.62 -0.53 21.34
N VAL A 49 34.68 -0.21 20.46
CA VAL A 49 33.60 -1.11 20.08
C VAL A 49 34.00 -1.95 18.88
N ASN A 50 33.80 -3.27 18.99
CA ASN A 50 33.96 -4.19 17.87
C ASN A 50 32.80 -4.06 16.87
N ILE A 51 33.07 -3.49 15.70
CA ILE A 51 32.12 -3.37 14.58
C ILE A 51 32.63 -4.25 13.44
N PRO A 52 32.17 -5.52 13.34
CA PRO A 52 32.73 -6.51 12.42
C PRO A 52 32.41 -6.21 10.95
N ASP A 53 31.30 -5.53 10.66
CA ASP A 53 30.94 -5.14 9.30
C ASP A 53 31.69 -3.86 8.91
N LYS A 54 32.65 -4.00 7.99
CA LYS A 54 33.48 -2.87 7.51
C LYS A 54 32.67 -1.76 6.85
N ASN A 55 31.54 -2.09 6.21
CA ASN A 55 30.70 -1.10 5.56
C ASN A 55 29.91 -0.30 6.60
N LEU A 56 29.43 -0.98 7.65
CA LEU A 56 28.85 -0.28 8.81
C LEU A 56 29.89 0.58 9.52
N LYS A 57 31.10 0.06 9.78
CA LYS A 57 32.18 0.85 10.41
C LYS A 57 32.48 2.11 9.60
N ARG A 58 32.60 1.99 8.27
CA ARG A 58 32.76 3.12 7.36
C ARG A 58 31.62 4.14 7.46
N VAL A 59 30.37 3.68 7.44
CA VAL A 59 29.19 4.55 7.59
C VAL A 59 29.25 5.30 8.92
N LEU A 60 29.50 4.60 10.03
CA LEU A 60 29.58 5.21 11.36
C LEU A 60 30.72 6.24 11.43
N ASN A 61 31.90 5.92 10.89
CA ASN A 61 33.03 6.85 10.81
C ASN A 61 32.71 8.10 9.99
N LYS A 62 31.97 7.97 8.88
CA LYS A 62 31.46 9.11 8.11
C LYS A 62 30.55 10.00 8.94
N TYR A 63 29.66 9.42 9.74
CA TYR A 63 28.79 10.16 10.66
C TYR A 63 29.59 10.89 11.76
N LEU A 64 30.63 10.25 12.27
CA LEU A 64 31.54 10.79 13.28
C LEU A 64 32.59 11.76 12.72
N LYS A 65 32.62 11.95 11.40
CA LYS A 65 33.57 12.83 10.68
C LYS A 65 35.04 12.46 10.92
N GLN A 66 35.32 11.16 10.93
CA GLN A 66 36.66 10.60 11.04
C GLN A 66 36.97 9.66 9.87
N GLU A 67 38.22 9.20 9.79
CA GLU A 67 38.67 8.29 8.73
C GLU A 67 37.86 6.98 8.73
N GLU A 68 37.62 6.43 7.54
CA GLU A 68 36.66 5.33 7.33
C GLU A 68 36.95 4.06 8.15
N SER A 69 38.21 3.84 8.52
CA SER A 69 38.69 2.66 9.26
C SER A 69 39.02 2.94 10.73
N SER A 70 38.91 4.20 11.18
CA SER A 70 39.20 4.61 12.56
C SER A 70 38.41 3.77 13.56
N ASP A 71 39.06 3.45 14.68
CA ASP A 71 38.38 2.85 15.81
C ASP A 71 37.33 3.80 16.39
N ILE A 72 36.23 3.23 16.87
CA ILE A 72 35.08 3.97 17.37
C ILE A 72 34.89 3.58 18.83
N SER A 73 34.85 4.58 19.71
CA SER A 73 34.59 4.36 21.13
C SER A 73 33.10 4.32 21.45
N VAL A 74 32.73 3.74 22.59
CA VAL A 74 31.35 3.74 23.12
C VAL A 74 30.81 5.17 23.22
N GLY A 75 31.60 6.10 23.76
CA GLY A 75 31.22 7.50 23.92
C GLY A 75 30.90 8.17 22.59
N GLN A 76 31.65 7.86 21.53
CA GLN A 76 31.37 8.36 20.19
C GLN A 76 30.03 7.84 19.65
N LEU A 77 29.76 6.53 19.77
CA LEU A 77 28.49 5.94 19.32
C LEU A 77 27.28 6.51 20.08
N ARG A 78 27.43 6.82 21.37
CA ARG A 78 26.39 7.47 22.17
C ARG A 78 26.02 8.86 21.67
N THR A 79 26.86 9.53 20.89
CA THR A 79 26.51 10.83 20.28
C THR A 79 25.56 10.70 19.09
N ILE A 80 25.39 9.51 18.53
CA ILE A 80 24.58 9.31 17.32
C ILE A 80 23.10 9.24 17.69
N GLU A 81 22.33 10.26 17.30
CA GLU A 81 20.87 10.28 17.46
C GLU A 81 20.11 9.87 16.19
N ASN A 82 20.71 10.04 15.02
CA ASN A 82 20.10 9.76 13.73
C ASN A 82 21.11 9.06 12.82
N LEU A 83 20.77 7.88 12.31
CA LEU A 83 21.64 7.08 11.45
C LEU A 83 20.87 6.57 10.23
N THR A 84 21.41 6.84 9.05
CA THR A 84 20.99 6.23 7.78
C THR A 84 22.19 5.54 7.18
N THR A 85 22.08 4.23 6.93
CA THR A 85 23.19 3.48 6.34
C THR A 85 23.17 3.45 4.83
N GLY A 86 22.00 3.61 4.21
CA GLY A 86 21.81 3.37 2.78
C GLY A 86 22.04 1.90 2.41
N ALA A 87 21.99 1.60 1.11
CA ALA A 87 22.27 0.29 0.55
C ALA A 87 23.79 0.11 0.37
N GLU A 88 24.48 -0.35 1.40
CA GLU A 88 25.95 -0.36 1.46
C GLU A 88 26.55 -1.76 1.68
N ASN A 89 25.82 -2.81 1.30
CA ASN A 89 26.21 -4.20 1.53
C ASN A 89 26.47 -4.52 3.01
N ILE A 90 25.64 -3.96 3.90
CA ILE A 90 25.69 -4.24 5.33
C ILE A 90 24.88 -5.50 5.63
N SER A 91 25.46 -6.42 6.38
CA SER A 91 24.79 -7.67 6.79
C SER A 91 24.82 -7.90 8.29
N ASN A 92 25.77 -7.27 8.99
CA ASN A 92 25.91 -7.36 10.43
C ASN A 92 25.89 -5.95 11.04
N ILE A 93 24.97 -5.74 11.98
CA ILE A 93 24.77 -4.46 12.67
C ILE A 93 25.27 -4.41 14.12
N SER A 94 26.12 -5.36 14.52
CA SER A 94 26.88 -5.31 15.77
C SER A 94 27.66 -4.01 15.91
N GLY A 95 27.62 -3.46 17.11
CA GLY A 95 28.09 -2.12 17.45
C GLY A 95 26.95 -1.12 17.61
N LEU A 96 25.82 -1.29 16.92
CA LEU A 96 24.68 -0.36 17.07
C LEU A 96 24.03 -0.43 18.45
N GLU A 97 24.21 -1.51 19.21
CA GLU A 97 23.74 -1.61 20.60
C GLU A 97 24.29 -0.52 21.53
N TYR A 98 25.40 0.13 21.16
CA TYR A 98 26.02 1.23 21.90
C TYR A 98 25.49 2.61 21.50
N CYS A 99 24.71 2.72 20.42
CA CYS A 99 24.04 3.96 20.00
C CYS A 99 22.80 4.24 20.87
N THR A 100 22.96 4.31 22.19
CA THR A 100 21.82 4.35 23.14
C THR A 100 20.97 5.62 23.08
N ASN A 101 21.44 6.66 22.38
CA ASN A 101 20.69 7.90 22.13
C ASN A 101 19.98 7.94 20.77
N LEU A 102 20.04 6.85 20.01
CA LEU A 102 19.46 6.76 18.67
C LEU A 102 17.93 6.90 18.73
N LYS A 103 17.40 7.88 17.98
CA LYS A 103 15.97 8.18 17.79
C LYS A 103 15.49 7.80 16.40
N PHE A 104 16.36 7.92 15.39
CA PHE A 104 16.07 7.54 14.01
C PHE A 104 17.11 6.55 13.51
N LEU A 105 16.65 5.40 13.02
CA LEU A 105 17.49 4.41 12.34
C LEU A 105 16.88 4.03 11.00
N ASN A 106 17.64 4.21 9.93
CA ASN A 106 17.33 3.71 8.61
C ASN A 106 18.45 2.78 8.11
N ILE A 107 18.16 1.49 8.09
CA ILE A 107 19.02 0.41 7.57
C ILE A 107 18.45 -0.22 6.29
N SER A 108 17.51 0.47 5.64
CA SER A 108 16.80 -0.09 4.49
C SER A 108 17.62 -0.08 3.22
N ASN A 109 17.15 -0.88 2.26
CA ASN A 109 17.55 -0.77 0.87
C ASN A 109 16.54 0.09 0.11
N HIS A 110 16.80 1.39 0.05
CA HIS A 110 16.13 2.26 -0.93
C HIS A 110 16.68 1.97 -2.32
N ARG A 111 15.85 2.15 -3.36
CA ARG A 111 16.27 2.04 -4.76
C ARG A 111 17.27 3.15 -5.11
N GLU A 112 18.51 3.00 -4.70
CA GLU A 112 19.61 3.87 -5.10
C GLU A 112 20.18 3.45 -6.45
N ALA A 113 20.94 4.38 -7.05
CA ALA A 113 21.43 4.33 -8.43
C ALA A 113 22.31 3.11 -8.77
N ASP A 114 22.90 2.47 -7.76
CA ASP A 114 23.71 1.27 -7.92
C ASP A 114 22.92 0.00 -7.62
N LYS A 115 22.52 -0.70 -8.67
CA LYS A 115 21.77 -1.96 -8.57
C LYS A 115 22.56 -3.12 -7.98
N ASN A 116 23.80 -2.92 -7.55
CA ASN A 116 24.69 -3.98 -7.06
C ASN A 116 24.99 -3.88 -5.55
N LYS A 117 24.46 -2.87 -4.85
CA LYS A 117 24.61 -2.78 -3.39
C LYS A 117 23.28 -2.95 -2.70
N TYR A 118 23.20 -3.92 -1.79
CA TYR A 118 22.04 -4.14 -0.92
C TYR A 118 22.48 -4.71 0.41
N ASN A 119 21.90 -4.20 1.48
CA ASN A 119 21.98 -4.79 2.81
C ASN A 119 21.29 -6.16 2.83
N ASP A 120 21.85 -7.10 3.59
CA ASP A 120 21.32 -8.46 3.81
C ASP A 120 21.10 -8.71 5.31
N ILE A 121 20.52 -7.73 6.01
CA ILE A 121 20.37 -7.77 7.46
C ILE A 121 19.29 -8.80 7.83
N LYS A 122 19.64 -9.70 8.76
CA LYS A 122 18.76 -10.75 9.29
C LYS A 122 18.51 -10.58 10.77
N ASP A 123 19.60 -10.34 11.51
CA ASP A 123 19.59 -10.20 12.95
C ASP A 123 19.52 -8.73 13.36
N ILE A 124 18.48 -8.39 14.12
CA ILE A 124 18.27 -7.07 14.73
C ILE A 124 18.34 -7.11 16.26
N SER A 125 18.90 -8.18 16.83
CA SER A 125 19.03 -8.40 18.28
C SER A 125 19.72 -7.24 19.02
N VAL A 126 20.65 -6.56 18.34
CA VAL A 126 21.38 -5.38 18.84
C VAL A 126 20.45 -4.21 19.16
N LEU A 127 19.26 -4.13 18.54
CA LEU A 127 18.33 -3.03 18.72
C LEU A 127 17.56 -3.10 20.06
N LYS A 128 17.60 -4.23 20.77
CA LYS A 128 16.72 -4.52 21.92
C LYS A 128 16.73 -3.49 23.06
N ASN A 129 17.83 -2.75 23.20
CA ASN A 129 18.03 -1.77 24.27
C ASN A 129 18.02 -0.32 23.78
N LEU A 130 17.75 -0.06 22.49
CA LEU A 130 17.72 1.28 21.92
C LEU A 130 16.39 1.98 22.22
N LYS A 131 16.08 2.14 23.51
CA LYS A 131 14.76 2.57 24.01
C LYS A 131 14.34 3.97 23.59
N LYS A 132 15.26 4.80 23.08
CA LYS A 132 14.96 6.13 22.54
C LYS A 132 14.53 6.11 21.07
N LEU A 133 14.51 4.95 20.43
CA LEU A 133 14.17 4.83 19.02
C LEU A 133 12.69 5.19 18.79
N GLU A 134 12.46 6.16 17.90
CA GLU A 134 11.15 6.68 17.52
C GLU A 134 10.78 6.26 16.09
N VAL A 135 11.77 6.18 15.21
CA VAL A 135 11.59 5.79 13.81
C VAL A 135 12.59 4.70 13.44
N LEU A 136 12.08 3.58 12.96
CA LEU A 136 12.86 2.46 12.46
C LEU A 136 12.46 2.13 11.02
N ASN A 137 13.37 2.29 10.08
CA ASN A 137 13.22 1.79 8.73
C ASN A 137 14.23 0.66 8.49
N MET A 138 13.70 -0.51 8.17
CA MET A 138 14.44 -1.74 7.88
C MET A 138 13.91 -2.44 6.62
N GLU A 139 13.29 -1.66 5.74
CA GLU A 139 12.73 -2.11 4.47
C GLU A 139 13.75 -2.87 3.60
N ASN A 140 13.28 -3.87 2.86
CA ASN A 140 14.01 -4.63 1.84
C ASN A 140 15.25 -5.38 2.37
N ASN A 141 15.16 -6.02 3.54
CA ASN A 141 16.21 -6.85 4.13
C ASN A 141 15.79 -8.36 4.16
N LYS A 142 16.25 -9.14 5.14
CA LYS A 142 15.88 -10.55 5.35
C LYS A 142 15.40 -10.82 6.78
N ILE A 143 14.83 -9.81 7.41
CA ILE A 143 14.37 -9.86 8.80
C ILE A 143 13.12 -10.73 8.89
N SER A 144 13.02 -11.54 9.93
CA SER A 144 11.86 -12.39 10.20
C SER A 144 11.44 -12.36 11.67
N ASP A 145 12.36 -12.06 12.59
CA ASP A 145 12.12 -11.94 14.02
C ASP A 145 12.02 -10.47 14.45
N LEU A 146 10.87 -10.10 15.03
CA LEU A 146 10.61 -8.77 15.59
C LEU A 146 10.75 -8.72 17.11
N THR A 147 11.13 -9.82 17.77
CA THR A 147 11.34 -9.88 19.23
C THR A 147 12.23 -8.75 19.75
N PRO A 148 13.34 -8.39 19.07
CA PRO A 148 14.22 -7.33 19.56
C PRO A 148 13.54 -5.98 19.69
N ILE A 149 12.53 -5.66 18.86
CA ILE A 149 11.87 -4.34 18.92
C ILE A 149 10.67 -4.32 19.88
N SER A 150 10.30 -5.44 20.49
CA SER A 150 9.05 -5.61 21.25
C SER A 150 8.88 -4.68 22.46
N ASN A 151 9.97 -4.14 23.02
CA ASN A 151 9.95 -3.22 24.17
C ASN A 151 10.44 -1.81 23.81
N LEU A 152 10.53 -1.46 22.53
CA LEU A 152 10.89 -0.11 22.07
C LEU A 152 9.66 0.79 22.03
N GLU A 153 9.09 1.07 23.21
CA GLU A 153 7.78 1.69 23.38
C GLU A 153 7.67 3.12 22.80
N ASN A 154 8.80 3.78 22.54
CA ASN A 154 8.85 5.11 21.92
C ASN A 154 8.69 5.08 20.39
N LEU A 155 8.63 3.89 19.77
CA LEU A 155 8.43 3.78 18.32
C LEU A 155 7.08 4.38 17.89
N ILE A 156 7.17 5.37 17.00
CA ILE A 156 6.06 6.08 16.38
C ILE A 156 5.88 5.62 14.93
N GLN A 157 6.96 5.19 14.28
CA GLN A 157 6.95 4.71 12.90
C GLN A 157 7.88 3.51 12.72
N ILE A 158 7.35 2.47 12.08
CA ILE A 158 8.13 1.32 11.61
C ILE A 158 7.86 1.11 10.13
N ASP A 159 8.93 0.99 9.36
CA ASP A 159 8.89 0.40 8.03
C ASP A 159 9.71 -0.90 8.02
N ALA A 160 9.02 -2.02 7.85
CA ALA A 160 9.59 -3.36 7.82
C ALA A 160 9.19 -4.10 6.53
N SER A 161 8.91 -3.34 5.48
CA SER A 161 8.42 -3.86 4.20
C SER A 161 9.51 -4.65 3.45
N GLY A 162 9.14 -5.55 2.55
CA GLY A 162 10.10 -6.31 1.74
C GLY A 162 11.02 -7.24 2.56
N ASN A 163 10.50 -7.83 3.62
CA ASN A 163 11.22 -8.73 4.52
C ASN A 163 10.60 -10.14 4.50
N ASN A 164 11.01 -11.01 5.42
CA ASN A 164 10.50 -12.38 5.56
C ASN A 164 9.59 -12.53 6.80
N ILE A 165 8.86 -11.49 7.17
CA ILE A 165 8.06 -11.45 8.40
C ILE A 165 6.74 -12.20 8.18
N ASN A 166 6.39 -13.09 9.10
CA ASN A 166 5.09 -13.78 9.11
C ASN A 166 4.35 -13.61 10.44
N ASN A 167 5.06 -13.30 11.53
CA ASN A 167 4.55 -13.06 12.86
C ASN A 167 4.86 -11.62 13.27
N ILE A 168 3.84 -10.92 13.74
CA ILE A 168 3.93 -9.52 14.19
C ILE A 168 3.43 -9.35 15.62
N SER A 169 3.35 -10.42 16.41
CA SER A 169 2.77 -10.41 17.76
C SER A 169 3.42 -9.38 18.70
N GLU A 170 4.71 -9.13 18.49
CA GLU A 170 5.57 -8.20 19.21
C GLU A 170 5.13 -6.75 19.02
N ILE A 171 4.56 -6.41 17.86
CA ILE A 171 4.07 -5.06 17.54
C ILE A 171 2.92 -4.65 18.46
N SER A 172 2.19 -5.60 19.05
CA SER A 172 1.05 -5.32 19.95
C SER A 172 1.41 -4.48 21.20
N LYS A 173 2.69 -4.43 21.58
CA LYS A 173 3.21 -3.63 22.70
C LYS A 173 3.49 -2.18 22.32
N LEU A 174 3.64 -1.87 21.03
CA LEU A 174 4.12 -0.58 20.52
C LEU A 174 2.97 0.43 20.34
N LYS A 175 2.33 0.79 21.45
CA LYS A 175 1.07 1.58 21.49
C LYS A 175 1.19 3.00 20.91
N ASN A 176 2.39 3.53 20.78
CA ASN A 176 2.66 4.86 20.21
C ASN A 176 2.74 4.87 18.69
N LEU A 177 2.67 3.71 18.02
CA LEU A 177 2.73 3.63 16.56
C LEU A 177 1.60 4.43 15.91
N THR A 178 2.01 5.32 15.01
CA THR A 178 1.12 6.09 14.13
C THR A 178 1.24 5.65 12.67
N LYS A 179 2.37 5.05 12.28
CA LYS A 179 2.60 4.53 10.93
C LYS A 179 3.27 3.17 10.99
N LEU A 180 2.72 2.23 10.23
CA LEU A 180 3.24 0.87 10.14
C LEU A 180 3.20 0.41 8.69
N PHE A 181 4.38 0.11 8.14
CA PHE A 181 4.54 -0.41 6.79
C PHE A 181 5.10 -1.84 6.87
N LEU A 182 4.34 -2.78 6.34
CA LEU A 182 4.60 -4.22 6.36
C LEU A 182 4.34 -4.85 4.97
N TYR A 183 4.40 -4.06 3.90
CA TYR A 183 4.11 -4.57 2.57
C TYR A 183 5.22 -5.55 2.10
N ASP A 184 4.91 -6.44 1.16
CA ASP A 184 5.84 -7.47 0.67
C ASP A 184 6.44 -8.31 1.81
N ASN A 185 5.58 -9.00 2.54
CA ASN A 185 5.94 -9.95 3.60
C ASN A 185 5.05 -11.20 3.51
N ASN A 186 5.12 -12.10 4.49
CA ASN A 186 4.39 -13.36 4.54
C ASN A 186 3.33 -13.39 5.66
N ILE A 187 2.72 -12.24 5.97
CA ILE A 187 1.80 -12.07 7.09
C ILE A 187 0.42 -12.63 6.74
N THR A 188 -0.18 -13.36 7.67
CA THR A 188 -1.54 -13.91 7.57
C THR A 188 -2.44 -13.41 8.69
N ASP A 189 -1.90 -13.27 9.91
CA ASP A 189 -2.61 -12.75 11.08
C ASP A 189 -2.15 -11.34 11.42
N ILE A 190 -3.10 -10.40 11.45
CA ILE A 190 -2.90 -9.02 11.88
C ILE A 190 -3.52 -8.73 13.25
N SER A 191 -3.87 -9.74 14.06
CA SER A 191 -4.48 -9.58 15.39
C SER A 191 -3.66 -8.71 16.34
N ALA A 192 -2.33 -8.66 16.17
CA ALA A 192 -1.42 -7.85 16.96
C ALA A 192 -1.74 -6.34 16.91
N ILE A 193 -2.31 -5.82 15.81
CA ILE A 193 -2.53 -4.38 15.65
C ILE A 193 -3.85 -3.87 16.25
N LYS A 194 -4.72 -4.76 16.76
CA LYS A 194 -6.09 -4.43 17.20
C LYS A 194 -6.17 -3.30 18.24
N ASN A 195 -5.11 -3.13 19.03
CA ASN A 195 -5.03 -2.16 20.12
C ASN A 195 -4.14 -0.94 19.80
N LEU A 196 -3.61 -0.82 18.58
CA LEU A 196 -2.78 0.33 18.18
C LEU A 196 -3.66 1.53 17.81
N LYS A 197 -4.38 2.08 18.79
CA LYS A 197 -5.42 3.10 18.58
C LYS A 197 -4.91 4.42 17.97
N ASN A 198 -3.60 4.65 18.02
CA ASN A 198 -2.93 5.82 17.45
C ASN A 198 -2.57 5.65 15.96
N LEU A 199 -2.78 4.47 15.39
CA LEU A 199 -2.40 4.17 14.00
C LEU A 199 -3.21 5.02 13.01
N LYS A 200 -2.49 5.73 12.15
CA LYS A 200 -3.03 6.63 11.11
C LYS A 200 -2.76 6.10 9.71
N ILE A 201 -1.60 5.46 9.49
CA ILE A 201 -1.19 4.93 8.19
C ILE A 201 -0.79 3.47 8.36
N LEU A 202 -1.38 2.60 7.54
CA LEU A 202 -1.11 1.17 7.54
C LEU A 202 -0.93 0.66 6.12
N SER A 203 0.21 0.02 5.84
CA SER A 203 0.45 -0.69 4.59
C SER A 203 0.68 -2.17 4.86
N LEU A 204 -0.13 -3.01 4.22
CA LEU A 204 -0.20 -4.46 4.35
C LEU A 204 -0.23 -5.13 2.97
N SER A 205 0.08 -4.41 1.90
CA SER A 205 -0.02 -4.95 0.55
C SER A 205 0.96 -6.10 0.30
N ASN A 206 0.62 -7.01 -0.63
CA ASN A 206 1.41 -8.20 -0.96
C ASN A 206 1.71 -9.05 0.29
N ASN A 207 0.65 -9.47 0.97
CA ASN A 207 0.70 -10.42 2.07
C ASN A 207 -0.33 -11.54 1.81
N CYS A 208 -0.68 -12.32 2.82
CA CYS A 208 -1.65 -13.42 2.74
C CYS A 208 -2.84 -13.20 3.68
N ILE A 209 -3.28 -11.96 3.85
CA ILE A 209 -4.34 -11.57 4.79
C ILE A 209 -5.73 -11.81 4.17
N SER A 210 -6.64 -12.42 4.93
CA SER A 210 -8.02 -12.67 4.49
C SER A 210 -9.07 -11.86 5.24
N THR A 211 -8.73 -11.28 6.40
CA THR A 211 -9.67 -10.52 7.23
C THR A 211 -9.07 -9.23 7.75
N LEU A 212 -9.91 -8.19 7.81
CA LEU A 212 -9.59 -6.89 8.38
C LEU A 212 -10.18 -6.70 9.80
N ALA A 213 -10.71 -7.75 10.44
CA ALA A 213 -11.38 -7.67 11.73
C ALA A 213 -10.59 -6.90 12.82
N PRO A 214 -9.24 -7.03 12.92
CA PRO A 214 -8.45 -6.25 13.87
C PRO A 214 -8.50 -4.73 13.65
N LEU A 215 -8.90 -4.23 12.48
CA LEU A 215 -8.96 -2.81 12.17
C LEU A 215 -10.19 -2.09 12.74
N LYS A 216 -11.23 -2.82 13.16
CA LYS A 216 -12.57 -2.27 13.47
C LYS A 216 -12.60 -1.06 14.42
N ASP A 217 -11.64 -1.00 15.34
CA ASP A 217 -11.55 0.00 16.39
C ASP A 217 -10.39 0.99 16.18
N LEU A 218 -9.70 0.96 15.04
CA LEU A 218 -8.61 1.88 14.72
C LEU A 218 -9.14 3.20 14.17
N LYS A 219 -9.94 3.91 14.98
CA LYS A 219 -10.70 5.11 14.57
C LYS A 219 -9.84 6.30 14.11
N GLN A 220 -8.52 6.24 14.33
CA GLN A 220 -7.57 7.25 13.86
C GLN A 220 -7.01 6.95 12.46
N LEU A 221 -7.32 5.78 11.88
CA LEU A 221 -6.81 5.36 10.59
C LEU A 221 -7.30 6.28 9.47
N GLN A 222 -6.35 6.79 8.68
CA GLN A 222 -6.55 7.74 7.59
C GLN A 222 -6.17 7.14 6.25
N SER A 223 -5.14 6.29 6.23
CA SER A 223 -4.68 5.62 5.02
C SER A 223 -4.48 4.14 5.25
N LEU A 224 -5.04 3.33 4.36
CA LEU A 224 -4.89 1.88 4.34
C LEU A 224 -4.55 1.40 2.91
N ASP A 225 -3.43 0.71 2.78
CA ASP A 225 -3.18 -0.17 1.63
C ASP A 225 -3.17 -1.63 2.08
N ALA A 226 -4.08 -2.44 1.54
CA ALA A 226 -4.10 -3.88 1.72
C ALA A 226 -4.27 -4.61 0.37
N SER A 227 -3.69 -4.04 -0.69
CA SER A 227 -3.72 -4.63 -2.04
C SER A 227 -3.01 -6.00 -2.11
N ASN A 228 -3.37 -6.83 -3.08
CA ASN A 228 -2.76 -8.15 -3.29
C ASN A 228 -2.83 -9.03 -2.03
N ASN A 229 -4.04 -9.19 -1.51
CA ASN A 229 -4.37 -10.05 -0.38
C ASN A 229 -5.57 -10.93 -0.79
N ARG A 230 -6.29 -11.51 0.18
CA ARG A 230 -7.48 -12.35 -0.04
C ARG A 230 -8.69 -11.81 0.71
N ILE A 231 -8.82 -10.48 0.77
CA ILE A 231 -9.87 -9.80 1.52
C ILE A 231 -11.18 -9.86 0.74
N THR A 232 -12.26 -10.21 1.43
CA THR A 232 -13.62 -10.26 0.89
C THR A 232 -14.57 -9.31 1.61
N ASP A 233 -14.40 -9.18 2.94
CA ASP A 233 -15.27 -8.43 3.83
C ASP A 233 -14.67 -7.08 4.25
N LEU A 234 -15.44 -6.02 4.06
CA LEU A 234 -15.11 -4.64 4.44
C LEU A 234 -15.86 -4.16 5.69
N GLU A 235 -16.70 -4.98 6.31
CA GLU A 235 -17.45 -4.63 7.53
C GLU A 235 -16.56 -4.03 8.64
N PRO A 236 -15.31 -4.49 8.86
CA PRO A 236 -14.42 -3.85 9.83
C PRO A 236 -14.09 -2.38 9.53
N LEU A 237 -14.28 -1.91 8.30
CA LEU A 237 -13.96 -0.53 7.91
C LEU A 237 -15.12 0.45 8.14
N LYS A 238 -16.34 -0.03 8.42
CA LYS A 238 -17.57 0.77 8.36
C LYS A 238 -17.61 2.03 9.23
N ASP A 239 -16.86 1.98 10.33
CA ASP A 239 -16.83 3.03 11.35
C ASP A 239 -15.47 3.76 11.38
N LEU A 240 -14.64 3.59 10.35
CA LEU A 240 -13.36 4.29 10.20
C LEU A 240 -13.57 5.63 9.48
N TYR A 241 -14.32 6.54 10.12
CA TYR A 241 -14.77 7.79 9.51
C TYR A 241 -13.65 8.77 9.13
N LYS A 242 -12.41 8.53 9.58
CA LYS A 242 -11.23 9.32 9.22
C LYS A 242 -10.49 8.79 7.98
N LEU A 243 -10.89 7.63 7.46
CA LEU A 243 -10.26 7.03 6.29
C LEU A 243 -10.45 7.94 5.08
N SER A 244 -9.34 8.32 4.45
CA SER A 244 -9.28 9.27 3.34
C SER A 244 -8.66 8.67 2.08
N VAL A 245 -7.72 7.73 2.26
CA VAL A 245 -7.11 6.94 1.19
C VAL A 245 -7.31 5.46 1.49
N LEU A 246 -7.89 4.74 0.53
CA LEU A 246 -8.10 3.31 0.64
C LEU A 246 -7.68 2.59 -0.64
N THR A 247 -6.71 1.68 -0.53
CA THR A 247 -6.23 0.86 -1.65
C THR A 247 -6.38 -0.62 -1.31
N LEU A 248 -7.20 -1.29 -2.11
CA LEU A 248 -7.62 -2.68 -1.93
C LEU A 248 -7.59 -3.43 -3.27
N ASN A 249 -6.66 -3.06 -4.15
CA ASN A 249 -6.52 -3.68 -5.47
C ASN A 249 -6.20 -5.17 -5.34
N ASN A 250 -6.61 -5.98 -6.31
CA ASN A 250 -6.31 -7.42 -6.37
C ASN A 250 -6.72 -8.16 -5.07
N ASN A 251 -8.01 -8.10 -4.76
CA ASN A 251 -8.64 -8.82 -3.66
C ASN A 251 -9.90 -9.54 -4.19
N GLU A 252 -10.78 -10.01 -3.30
CA GLU A 252 -12.00 -10.74 -3.65
C GLU A 252 -13.26 -10.00 -3.15
N ILE A 253 -13.21 -8.66 -3.14
CA ILE A 253 -14.28 -7.81 -2.61
C ILE A 253 -15.47 -7.78 -3.56
N GLU A 254 -16.67 -7.97 -3.03
CA GLU A 254 -17.92 -7.91 -3.79
C GLU A 254 -18.80 -6.70 -3.42
N SER A 255 -18.79 -6.29 -2.14
CA SER A 255 -19.68 -5.27 -1.60
C SER A 255 -18.92 -4.07 -1.06
N LEU A 256 -19.39 -2.87 -1.43
CA LEU A 256 -18.89 -1.59 -0.89
C LEU A 256 -19.78 -1.01 0.20
N MET A 257 -20.84 -1.72 0.60
CA MET A 257 -21.83 -1.21 1.57
C MET A 257 -21.21 -0.75 2.90
N PRO A 258 -20.19 -1.44 3.46
CA PRO A 258 -19.52 -0.96 4.67
C PRO A 258 -18.90 0.44 4.51
N LEU A 259 -18.45 0.81 3.31
CA LEU A 259 -17.77 2.08 3.09
C LEU A 259 -18.71 3.29 3.05
N LYS A 260 -20.03 3.11 3.02
CA LYS A 260 -21.00 4.22 2.82
C LYS A 260 -20.82 5.40 3.79
N ASN A 261 -20.35 5.14 5.01
CA ASN A 261 -20.17 6.17 6.05
C ASN A 261 -18.75 6.75 6.08
N CYS A 262 -17.81 6.25 5.27
CA CYS A 262 -16.43 6.72 5.20
C CYS A 262 -16.32 8.00 4.34
N SER A 263 -17.10 9.03 4.69
CA SER A 263 -17.30 10.25 3.89
C SER A 263 -16.03 11.07 3.63
N LYS A 264 -14.92 10.80 4.35
CA LYS A 264 -13.61 11.42 4.15
C LYS A 264 -12.79 10.79 3.02
N ILE A 265 -13.21 9.65 2.47
CA ILE A 265 -12.53 9.02 1.34
C ILE A 265 -12.52 9.99 0.15
N PHE A 266 -11.33 10.38 -0.29
CA PHE A 266 -11.12 11.17 -1.50
C PHE A 266 -10.43 10.35 -2.60
N SER A 267 -9.69 9.30 -2.24
CA SER A 267 -9.03 8.39 -3.18
C SER A 267 -9.35 6.93 -2.83
N LEU A 268 -9.91 6.20 -3.79
CA LEU A 268 -10.33 4.81 -3.63
C LEU A 268 -9.82 3.92 -4.77
N GLU A 269 -8.96 2.95 -4.46
CA GLU A 269 -8.47 1.98 -5.43
C GLU A 269 -8.98 0.57 -5.14
N LEU A 270 -9.74 0.01 -6.08
CA LEU A 270 -10.44 -1.28 -5.97
C LEU A 270 -10.28 -2.11 -7.26
N LYS A 271 -9.18 -1.92 -8.00
CA LYS A 271 -8.90 -2.64 -9.25
C LYS A 271 -8.88 -4.16 -9.00
N ASN A 272 -9.33 -4.94 -9.97
CA ASN A 272 -9.28 -6.40 -9.95
C ASN A 272 -9.91 -7.00 -8.68
N ASN A 273 -11.19 -6.69 -8.46
CA ASN A 273 -12.05 -7.27 -7.44
C ASN A 273 -13.27 -7.92 -8.12
N ARG A 274 -14.34 -8.21 -7.38
CA ARG A 274 -15.58 -8.80 -7.88
C ARG A 274 -16.79 -7.86 -7.71
N ILE A 275 -16.53 -6.55 -7.70
CA ILE A 275 -17.55 -5.53 -7.41
C ILE A 275 -18.53 -5.42 -8.57
N LYS A 276 -19.82 -5.37 -8.25
CA LYS A 276 -20.92 -5.15 -9.21
C LYS A 276 -21.68 -3.87 -8.90
N ASP A 277 -21.98 -3.66 -7.63
CA ASP A 277 -22.75 -2.53 -7.15
C ASP A 277 -21.83 -1.46 -6.56
N ILE A 278 -21.90 -0.27 -7.14
CA ILE A 278 -21.19 0.92 -6.68
C ILE A 278 -22.14 1.98 -6.11
N SER A 279 -23.42 1.67 -5.91
CA SER A 279 -24.40 2.57 -5.28
C SER A 279 -23.96 3.12 -3.92
N PRO A 280 -23.19 2.41 -3.06
CA PRO A 280 -22.70 2.98 -1.80
C PRO A 280 -21.77 4.18 -1.98
N LEU A 281 -21.16 4.34 -3.16
CA LEU A 281 -20.31 5.49 -3.45
C LEU A 281 -21.09 6.81 -3.48
N LYS A 282 -22.42 6.77 -3.61
CA LYS A 282 -23.29 7.95 -3.59
C LYS A 282 -23.02 8.83 -2.35
N GLU A 283 -22.82 8.18 -1.21
CA GLU A 283 -22.59 8.83 0.09
C GLU A 283 -21.17 9.40 0.27
N LEU A 284 -20.22 9.03 -0.61
CA LEU A 284 -18.84 9.51 -0.58
C LEU A 284 -18.74 10.85 -1.31
N ASN A 285 -19.07 11.94 -0.61
CA ASN A 285 -19.13 13.28 -1.20
C ASN A 285 -17.76 13.90 -1.49
N ASN A 286 -16.69 13.44 -0.82
CA ASN A 286 -15.33 13.93 -1.06
C ASN A 286 -14.56 13.10 -2.10
N LEU A 287 -15.20 12.10 -2.71
CA LEU A 287 -14.55 11.18 -3.65
C LEU A 287 -14.10 11.94 -4.91
N PHE A 288 -12.79 12.08 -5.07
CA PHE A 288 -12.17 12.78 -6.20
C PHE A 288 -11.54 11.82 -7.21
N LEU A 289 -10.96 10.71 -6.73
CA LEU A 289 -10.24 9.75 -7.55
C LEU A 289 -10.68 8.33 -7.24
N ILE A 290 -11.07 7.57 -8.27
CA ILE A 290 -11.47 6.18 -8.11
C ILE A 290 -10.95 5.29 -9.24
N TYR A 291 -10.39 4.14 -8.87
CA TYR A 291 -9.97 3.10 -9.80
C TYR A 291 -10.74 1.80 -9.54
N LEU A 292 -11.56 1.40 -10.51
CA LEU A 292 -12.42 0.22 -10.46
C LEU A 292 -12.15 -0.75 -11.62
N ASN A 293 -11.01 -0.61 -12.31
CA ASN A 293 -10.69 -1.46 -13.46
C ASN A 293 -10.73 -2.95 -13.10
N GLY A 294 -11.20 -3.82 -14.00
CA GLY A 294 -11.20 -5.27 -13.76
C GLY A 294 -12.23 -5.73 -12.74
N ASN A 295 -13.41 -5.12 -12.71
CA ASN A 295 -14.54 -5.54 -11.87
C ASN A 295 -15.71 -6.05 -12.76
N MET A 296 -16.92 -6.12 -12.22
CA MET A 296 -18.14 -6.59 -12.89
C MET A 296 -19.24 -5.51 -12.89
N ILE A 297 -18.85 -4.24 -12.97
CA ILE A 297 -19.76 -3.09 -12.83
C ILE A 297 -20.52 -2.87 -14.13
N SER A 298 -21.85 -2.84 -14.05
CA SER A 298 -22.75 -2.62 -15.19
C SER A 298 -23.58 -1.33 -15.08
N ASN A 299 -23.44 -0.58 -13.98
CA ASN A 299 -24.18 0.66 -13.77
C ASN A 299 -23.26 1.70 -13.11
N ILE A 300 -23.06 2.81 -13.81
CA ILE A 300 -22.21 3.92 -13.35
C ILE A 300 -23.00 5.16 -12.95
N SER A 301 -24.34 5.10 -12.88
CA SER A 301 -25.20 6.27 -12.64
C SER A 301 -24.83 7.03 -11.37
N THR A 302 -24.37 6.32 -10.33
CA THR A 302 -23.91 6.88 -9.06
C THR A 302 -22.74 7.87 -9.19
N LEU A 303 -21.97 7.79 -10.27
CA LEU A 303 -20.81 8.65 -10.52
C LEU A 303 -21.14 9.82 -11.44
N LEU A 304 -22.30 9.83 -12.07
CA LEU A 304 -22.67 10.89 -13.01
C LEU A 304 -22.89 12.21 -12.26
N ASP A 305 -23.47 12.21 -11.07
CA ASP A 305 -23.72 13.49 -10.37
C ASP A 305 -22.54 13.93 -9.48
N LYS A 306 -21.34 13.37 -9.67
CA LYS A 306 -20.15 13.66 -8.85
C LYS A 306 -19.04 14.27 -9.67
N SER A 307 -18.34 15.28 -9.14
CA SER A 307 -17.07 15.72 -9.72
C SER A 307 -15.96 14.73 -9.36
N VAL A 308 -15.65 13.82 -10.29
CA VAL A 308 -14.78 12.66 -10.02
C VAL A 308 -13.93 12.27 -11.24
N LYS A 309 -12.73 11.77 -10.96
CA LYS A 309 -11.88 11.04 -11.90
C LYS A 309 -12.03 9.54 -11.67
N ALA A 310 -12.79 8.87 -12.53
CA ALA A 310 -13.13 7.45 -12.43
C ALA A 310 -12.53 6.63 -13.58
N TYR A 311 -11.76 5.62 -13.23
CA TYR A 311 -11.17 4.66 -14.16
C TYR A 311 -11.84 3.29 -13.98
N ILE A 312 -12.78 2.97 -14.87
CA ILE A 312 -13.70 1.82 -14.78
C ILE A 312 -13.54 0.94 -16.03
N GLY A 313 -12.30 0.69 -16.44
CA GLY A 313 -12.01 -0.12 -17.62
C GLY A 313 -12.04 -1.62 -17.36
N ASN A 314 -11.97 -2.42 -18.43
CA ASN A 314 -11.85 -3.87 -18.38
C ASN A 314 -12.93 -4.55 -17.50
N GLN A 315 -14.16 -4.05 -17.51
CA GLN A 315 -15.25 -4.72 -16.79
C GLN A 315 -15.61 -6.04 -17.48
N THR A 316 -15.95 -7.06 -16.70
CA THR A 316 -16.50 -8.32 -17.23
C THR A 316 -17.91 -8.52 -16.69
N ILE A 317 -18.92 -8.27 -17.52
CA ILE A 317 -20.33 -8.33 -17.13
C ILE A 317 -20.91 -9.63 -17.69
N SER A 318 -21.39 -10.51 -16.81
CA SER A 318 -22.09 -11.73 -17.24
C SER A 318 -23.60 -11.54 -17.15
N VAL A 319 -24.29 -11.66 -18.27
CA VAL A 319 -25.76 -11.68 -18.31
C VAL A 319 -26.21 -13.13 -18.45
N LYS A 320 -26.94 -13.63 -17.44
CA LYS A 320 -27.56 -14.95 -17.52
C LYS A 320 -28.81 -14.83 -18.40
N ASN A 321 -28.85 -15.57 -19.50
CA ASN A 321 -30.06 -15.65 -20.31
C ASN A 321 -30.30 -17.09 -20.77
N LEU A 322 -31.55 -17.54 -20.72
CA LEU A 322 -31.93 -18.79 -21.36
C LEU A 322 -31.84 -18.54 -22.86
N LYS A 323 -30.70 -18.84 -23.46
CA LYS A 323 -30.49 -18.81 -24.92
C LYS A 323 -31.62 -19.60 -25.59
N SER A 324 -32.67 -18.89 -26.00
CA SER A 324 -33.74 -19.43 -26.83
C SER A 324 -33.24 -19.42 -28.26
N ASN A 325 -33.48 -20.49 -29.02
CA ASN A 325 -33.20 -20.45 -30.45
C ASN A 325 -34.07 -19.34 -31.08
N ASN A 326 -33.46 -18.51 -31.93
CA ASN A 326 -34.06 -17.56 -32.90
C ASN A 326 -33.75 -16.07 -32.67
N SER A 327 -33.84 -15.51 -31.46
CA SER A 327 -33.54 -14.07 -31.27
C SER A 327 -33.24 -13.67 -29.84
N LEU A 328 -32.32 -12.72 -29.65
CA LEU A 328 -31.94 -12.14 -28.37
C LEU A 328 -31.70 -10.64 -28.50
N LYS A 329 -32.16 -9.86 -27.52
CA LYS A 329 -31.87 -8.43 -27.40
C LYS A 329 -31.29 -8.12 -26.02
N ILE A 330 -30.17 -7.41 -25.97
CA ILE A 330 -29.48 -7.01 -24.73
C ILE A 330 -29.21 -5.51 -24.76
N ASP A 331 -29.67 -4.79 -23.74
CA ASP A 331 -29.34 -3.37 -23.57
C ASP A 331 -27.89 -3.19 -23.14
N ILE A 332 -27.25 -2.15 -23.67
CA ILE A 332 -25.85 -1.86 -23.35
C ILE A 332 -25.79 -1.23 -21.95
N PRO A 333 -24.86 -1.67 -21.08
CA PRO A 333 -24.78 -1.22 -19.69
C PRO A 333 -24.12 0.16 -19.56
N VAL A 334 -24.62 1.17 -20.26
CA VAL A 334 -24.06 2.53 -20.33
C VAL A 334 -25.15 3.58 -20.10
N ASP A 335 -24.74 4.82 -19.81
CA ASP A 335 -25.69 5.93 -19.75
C ASP A 335 -26.05 6.39 -21.17
N GLN A 336 -27.35 6.47 -21.47
CA GLN A 336 -27.86 6.75 -22.83
C GLN A 336 -27.65 8.20 -23.28
N LYS A 337 -27.34 9.12 -22.36
CA LYS A 337 -27.08 10.54 -22.68
C LYS A 337 -25.71 10.75 -23.32
N PHE A 338 -24.80 9.78 -23.18
CA PHE A 338 -23.43 9.89 -23.64
C PHE A 338 -23.14 8.92 -24.79
N PRO A 339 -22.28 9.31 -25.75
CA PRO A 339 -21.95 8.43 -26.87
C PRO A 339 -21.24 7.15 -26.39
N VAL A 340 -21.55 6.04 -27.04
CA VAL A 340 -20.93 4.73 -26.79
C VAL A 340 -20.33 4.17 -28.07
N LYS A 341 -19.15 3.58 -27.98
CA LYS A 341 -18.55 2.77 -29.04
C LYS A 341 -18.77 1.30 -28.71
N ILE A 342 -19.24 0.54 -29.69
CA ILE A 342 -19.42 -0.90 -29.61
C ILE A 342 -18.46 -1.58 -30.58
N ASN A 343 -17.74 -2.57 -30.08
CA ASN A 343 -16.76 -3.36 -30.84
C ASN A 343 -16.99 -4.85 -30.58
N ASN A 344 -16.34 -5.70 -31.39
CA ASN A 344 -16.24 -7.14 -31.16
C ASN A 344 -17.57 -7.84 -30.88
N ILE A 345 -18.64 -7.49 -31.59
CA ILE A 345 -19.92 -8.19 -31.49
C ILE A 345 -19.78 -9.56 -32.17
N THR A 346 -19.97 -10.65 -31.43
CA THR A 346 -19.90 -12.01 -31.99
C THR A 346 -21.19 -12.41 -32.70
N ASN A 347 -21.17 -13.49 -33.47
CA ASN A 347 -22.33 -14.12 -34.09
C ASN A 347 -23.23 -13.17 -34.90
N ASN A 348 -22.63 -12.22 -35.62
CA ASN A 348 -23.32 -11.24 -36.46
C ASN A 348 -24.37 -10.39 -35.71
N GLY A 349 -24.20 -10.18 -34.40
CA GLY A 349 -25.07 -9.30 -33.64
C GLY A 349 -25.03 -7.87 -34.18
N VAL A 350 -26.17 -7.19 -34.15
CA VAL A 350 -26.33 -5.85 -34.69
C VAL A 350 -26.60 -4.87 -33.57
N PHE A 351 -25.82 -3.78 -33.53
CA PHE A 351 -26.07 -2.67 -32.63
C PHE A 351 -27.16 -1.76 -33.18
N LYS A 352 -28.28 -1.63 -32.46
CA LYS A 352 -29.41 -0.75 -32.83
C LYS A 352 -30.13 -0.25 -31.58
N ASN A 353 -30.47 1.03 -31.55
CA ASN A 353 -31.29 1.65 -30.48
C ASN A 353 -30.78 1.36 -29.05
N ASN A 354 -29.47 1.49 -28.80
CA ASN A 354 -28.85 1.22 -27.50
C ASN A 354 -28.91 -0.24 -27.02
N SER A 355 -29.18 -1.17 -27.94
CA SER A 355 -29.20 -2.61 -27.66
C SER A 355 -28.42 -3.38 -28.73
N ILE A 356 -27.93 -4.56 -28.38
CA ILE A 356 -27.40 -5.55 -29.31
C ILE A 356 -28.47 -6.60 -29.58
N GLU A 357 -28.77 -6.84 -30.85
CA GLU A 357 -29.74 -7.83 -31.32
C GLU A 357 -29.02 -8.97 -32.06
N TRP A 358 -29.23 -10.21 -31.64
CA TRP A 358 -28.82 -11.42 -32.36
C TRP A 358 -30.03 -12.13 -32.94
N LYS A 359 -29.84 -12.71 -34.13
CA LYS A 359 -30.81 -13.59 -34.79
C LYS A 359 -30.10 -14.87 -35.23
N ASP A 360 -30.85 -15.97 -35.30
CA ASP A 360 -30.39 -17.25 -35.86
C ASP A 360 -29.13 -17.84 -35.19
N TYR A 361 -28.90 -17.55 -33.90
CA TYR A 361 -27.80 -18.11 -33.12
C TYR A 361 -28.17 -19.48 -32.50
N SER A 362 -27.15 -20.30 -32.25
CA SER A 362 -27.26 -21.58 -31.55
C SER A 362 -27.09 -21.40 -30.04
N LYS A 363 -27.74 -22.26 -29.24
CA LYS A 363 -27.57 -22.29 -27.77
C LYS A 363 -26.11 -22.43 -27.32
N ASN A 364 -25.26 -23.04 -28.14
CA ASN A 364 -23.83 -23.24 -27.83
C ASN A 364 -22.94 -22.07 -28.27
N ASP A 365 -23.49 -21.06 -28.94
CA ASP A 365 -22.72 -19.91 -29.42
C ASP A 365 -22.24 -19.02 -28.27
N GLU A 366 -21.02 -18.52 -28.37
CA GLU A 366 -20.48 -17.51 -27.45
C GLU A 366 -20.92 -16.12 -27.90
N LEU A 367 -21.99 -15.61 -27.28
CA LEU A 367 -22.48 -14.26 -27.55
C LEU A 367 -21.80 -13.26 -26.61
N LEU A 368 -21.07 -12.31 -27.18
CA LEU A 368 -20.44 -11.21 -26.45
C LEU A 368 -20.35 -9.95 -27.29
N PHE A 369 -20.10 -8.84 -26.62
CA PHE A 369 -19.70 -7.58 -27.25
C PHE A 369 -18.84 -6.77 -26.28
N GLU A 370 -18.05 -5.86 -26.84
CA GLU A 370 -17.28 -4.89 -26.09
C GLU A 370 -17.90 -3.50 -26.22
N PHE A 371 -17.88 -2.73 -25.14
CA PHE A 371 -18.33 -1.34 -25.14
C PHE A 371 -17.25 -0.42 -24.57
N LYS A 372 -17.28 0.83 -25.02
CA LYS A 372 -16.46 1.91 -24.48
C LYS A 372 -17.27 3.22 -24.46
N GLN A 373 -17.33 3.85 -23.30
CA GLN A 373 -17.94 5.15 -23.04
C GLN A 373 -16.96 6.00 -22.22
N ASP A 374 -16.45 7.06 -22.84
CA ASP A 374 -15.62 8.05 -22.17
C ASP A 374 -16.48 9.30 -21.94
N ILE A 375 -16.58 9.76 -20.70
CA ILE A 375 -17.25 11.00 -20.30
C ILE A 375 -16.16 11.94 -19.81
N ASN A 376 -15.99 13.08 -20.47
CA ASN A 376 -14.99 14.07 -20.15
C ASN A 376 -15.59 15.46 -20.31
N ASP A 377 -15.88 16.10 -19.19
CA ASP A 377 -16.37 17.47 -19.10
C ASP A 377 -15.63 18.23 -18.00
N ASP A 378 -15.97 19.49 -17.77
CA ASP A 378 -15.27 20.35 -16.81
C ASP A 378 -15.30 19.83 -15.37
N GLU A 379 -16.28 19.00 -15.03
CA GLU A 379 -16.47 18.48 -13.68
C GLU A 379 -15.95 17.05 -13.52
N ARG A 380 -15.88 16.26 -14.60
CA ARG A 380 -15.75 14.80 -14.54
C ARG A 380 -14.85 14.21 -15.62
N LEU A 381 -14.12 13.17 -15.22
CA LEU A 381 -13.44 12.26 -16.14
C LEU A 381 -13.84 10.82 -15.79
N ILE A 382 -14.67 10.17 -16.60
CA ILE A 382 -15.06 8.76 -16.43
C ILE A 382 -14.65 7.99 -17.67
N LEU A 383 -13.72 7.04 -17.50
CA LEU A 383 -13.28 6.12 -18.55
C LEU A 383 -13.89 4.75 -18.27
N TYR A 384 -14.96 4.39 -18.98
CA TYR A 384 -15.74 3.19 -18.71
C TYR A 384 -15.76 2.27 -19.94
N ASN A 385 -15.31 1.03 -19.77
CA ASN A 385 -15.30 0.03 -20.83
C ASN A 385 -15.29 -1.37 -20.26
N GLY A 386 -15.72 -2.33 -21.09
CA GLY A 386 -15.70 -3.73 -20.71
C GLY A 386 -16.29 -4.64 -21.78
N THR A 387 -16.38 -5.91 -21.41
CA THR A 387 -16.95 -6.98 -22.20
C THR A 387 -18.22 -7.48 -21.51
N VAL A 388 -19.31 -7.57 -22.27
CA VAL A 388 -20.55 -8.22 -21.85
C VAL A 388 -20.58 -9.61 -22.45
N ILE A 389 -20.75 -10.63 -21.60
CA ILE A 389 -20.78 -12.05 -21.99
C ILE A 389 -22.16 -12.60 -21.66
N ILE A 390 -22.82 -13.21 -22.64
CA ILE A 390 -24.13 -13.86 -22.45
C ILE A 390 -23.92 -15.34 -22.19
N LYS A 391 -24.29 -15.76 -20.98
CA LYS A 391 -24.12 -17.15 -20.50
C LYS A 391 -25.42 -17.92 -20.60
#